data_AF-A0A2E1ZY56-F1
#
_entry.id   AF-A0A2E1ZY56-F1
#
_cell.length_a   1.000
_cell.length_b   1.000
_cell.length_c   1.000
_cell.angle_alpha   90.00
_cell.angle_beta   90.00
_cell.angle_gamma   90.00
#
_symmetry.space_group_name_H-M   'P 1'
#
loop_
_entity.id
_entity.type
_entity.pdbx_description
1 polymer ?
#
loop_
_entity_poly.entity_id
_entity_poly.type
_entity_poly.pdbx_seq_one_letter_code
_entity_poly.pdbx_strand_id
1 'polypeptide(L)'
;MTEKSKDQIIADANDALDKLFTEANWLNLKNDITSLLITPRSNTTTTNEIFLMVKHDLVLSYKDLPYRDTLLEFGSALASENHNNSSFKLFDYEGLLKYLDLSNRSSFELSWSIINSTIIYDAFNQHENLKHSAMQINESQYKRVVKNYFFTIYQLLNMIKEESDSKNFILQEIITQYMRLSCLIEWSYFPPMLHLQSEFNLTALGKKFAGYFDNLLALDKTNVNADHIDLLDSYLVDLVSLVKNRFKESPDWIVESDDSIYSILTNSN
;
A
#
# COMPACT_ATOMS: atom_id res chain seq x y z
N MET A 1 18.33 18.09 -0.30
CA MET A 1 18.84 17.06 -1.24
C MET A 1 18.15 17.27 -2.57
N THR A 2 18.91 17.38 -3.66
CA THR A 2 18.36 17.46 -5.01
C THR A 2 17.78 16.09 -5.39
N GLU A 3 16.52 16.08 -5.81
CA GLU A 3 15.85 14.89 -6.32
C GLU A 3 16.65 14.36 -7.52
N LYS A 4 17.05 13.09 -7.49
CA LYS A 4 17.75 12.47 -8.63
C LYS A 4 16.79 12.43 -9.81
N SER A 5 17.25 12.79 -11.02
CA SER A 5 16.44 12.62 -12.22
C SER A 5 16.10 11.14 -12.43
N LYS A 6 14.97 10.87 -13.10
CA LYS A 6 14.55 9.50 -13.45
C LYS A 6 15.66 8.73 -14.17
N ASP A 7 16.38 9.38 -15.07
CA ASP A 7 17.50 8.79 -15.81
C ASP A 7 18.65 8.36 -14.88
N GLN A 8 18.95 9.15 -13.84
CA GLN A 8 19.97 8.80 -12.86
C GLN A 8 19.54 7.60 -12.00
N ILE A 9 18.25 7.50 -11.65
CA ILE A 9 17.72 6.36 -10.88
C ILE A 9 17.85 5.07 -11.70
N ILE A 10 17.53 5.12 -13.00
CA ILE A 10 17.66 3.98 -13.92
C ILE A 10 19.13 3.60 -14.09
N ALA A 11 20.03 4.57 -14.29
CA ALA A 11 21.47 4.31 -14.40
C ALA A 11 22.02 3.62 -13.14
N ASP A 12 21.70 4.15 -11.96
CA ASP A 12 22.12 3.57 -10.68
C ASP A 12 21.59 2.14 -10.50
N ALA A 13 20.35 1.86 -10.95
CA ALA A 13 19.75 0.54 -10.90
C ALA A 13 20.44 -0.46 -11.83
N ASN A 14 20.79 -0.04 -13.06
CA ASN A 14 21.53 -0.87 -14.00
C ASN A 14 22.93 -1.23 -13.48
N ASP A 15 23.66 -0.26 -12.90
CA ASP A 15 24.97 -0.51 -12.28
C ASP A 15 24.88 -1.51 -11.12
N ALA A 16 23.76 -1.48 -10.36
CA ALA A 16 23.52 -2.42 -9.27
C ALA A 16 23.15 -3.81 -9.79
N LEU A 17 22.34 -3.90 -10.85
CA LEU A 17 21.99 -5.16 -11.52
C LEU A 17 23.21 -5.85 -12.12
N ASP A 18 24.11 -5.10 -12.77
CA ASP A 18 25.33 -5.67 -13.33
C ASP A 18 26.21 -6.31 -12.25
N LYS A 19 26.28 -5.71 -11.05
CA LYS A 19 26.97 -6.31 -9.90
C LYS A 19 26.27 -7.57 -9.41
N LEU A 20 24.95 -7.52 -9.20
CA LEU A 20 24.15 -8.67 -8.76
C LEU A 20 24.38 -9.87 -9.68
N PHE A 21 24.34 -9.66 -11.00
CA PHE A 21 24.52 -10.73 -11.98
C PHE A 21 25.95 -11.28 -12.09
N THR A 22 26.94 -10.73 -11.38
CA THR A 22 28.26 -11.38 -11.25
C THR A 22 28.31 -12.46 -10.18
N GLU A 23 27.30 -12.53 -9.31
CA GLU A 23 27.22 -13.53 -8.26
C GLU A 23 26.72 -14.87 -8.80
N ALA A 24 27.31 -15.98 -8.34
CA ALA A 24 27.08 -17.31 -8.90
C ALA A 24 25.60 -17.74 -8.93
N ASN A 25 24.80 -17.33 -7.93
CA ASN A 25 23.38 -17.67 -7.84
C ASN A 25 22.50 -16.84 -8.80
N TRP A 26 22.93 -15.63 -9.15
CA TRP A 26 22.16 -14.67 -9.95
C TRP A 26 22.60 -14.64 -11.43
N LEU A 27 23.83 -15.06 -11.72
CA LEU A 27 24.37 -15.11 -13.08
C LEU A 27 23.49 -15.92 -14.04
N ASN A 28 23.02 -17.09 -13.60
CA ASN A 28 22.17 -17.96 -14.43
C ASN A 28 20.77 -17.35 -14.62
N LEU A 29 20.25 -16.65 -13.60
CA LEU A 29 18.93 -16.01 -13.63
C LEU A 29 18.86 -14.87 -14.65
N LYS A 30 19.98 -14.18 -14.94
CA LYS A 30 20.00 -12.99 -15.83
C LYS A 30 19.29 -13.23 -17.17
N ASN A 31 19.48 -14.40 -17.77
CA ASN A 31 18.90 -14.72 -19.08
C ASN A 31 17.42 -15.11 -19.02
N ASP A 32 16.94 -15.44 -17.84
CA ASP A 32 15.59 -15.92 -17.60
C ASP A 32 14.66 -14.80 -17.12
N ILE A 33 15.22 -13.67 -16.66
CA ILE A 33 14.45 -12.48 -16.29
C ILE A 33 13.69 -11.97 -17.51
N THR A 34 12.38 -11.91 -17.39
CA THR A 34 11.49 -11.37 -18.42
C THR A 34 11.12 -9.92 -18.16
N SER A 35 11.12 -9.45 -16.91
CA SER A 35 10.80 -8.06 -16.62
C SER A 35 11.55 -7.54 -15.40
N LEU A 36 11.89 -6.25 -15.43
CA LEU A 36 12.61 -5.50 -14.41
C LEU A 36 11.90 -4.17 -14.15
N LEU A 37 11.42 -3.98 -12.93
CA LEU A 37 10.72 -2.77 -12.52
C LEU A 37 11.42 -2.12 -11.33
N ILE A 38 11.53 -0.80 -11.33
CA ILE A 38 11.92 -0.01 -10.15
C ILE A 38 10.65 0.47 -9.49
N THR A 39 10.43 0.07 -8.24
CA THR A 39 9.31 0.58 -7.44
C THR A 39 9.52 2.07 -7.10
N PRO A 40 8.43 2.82 -6.83
CA PRO A 40 8.54 4.21 -6.42
C PRO A 40 9.46 4.38 -5.20
N ARG A 41 10.24 5.47 -5.18
CA ARG A 41 11.10 5.82 -4.05
C ARG A 41 10.47 6.90 -3.20
N SER A 42 10.59 6.79 -1.89
CA SER A 42 10.25 7.91 -1.00
C SER A 42 11.43 8.90 -1.01
N ASN A 43 11.15 10.16 -0.72
CA ASN A 43 12.21 11.18 -0.59
C ASN A 43 13.21 10.89 0.54
N THR A 44 12.85 9.97 1.44
CA THR A 44 13.65 9.56 2.60
C THR A 44 14.46 8.28 2.36
N THR A 45 14.21 7.54 1.28
CA THR A 45 14.88 6.27 1.00
C THR A 45 16.00 6.42 -0.02
N THR A 46 17.21 6.02 0.37
CA THR A 46 18.37 5.97 -0.55
C THR A 46 18.40 4.69 -1.39
N THR A 47 17.64 3.67 -0.99
CA THR A 47 17.61 2.34 -1.60
C THR A 47 16.65 2.28 -2.79
N ASN A 48 17.12 1.76 -3.93
CA ASN A 48 16.24 1.37 -5.04
C ASN A 48 15.66 0.00 -4.75
N GLU A 49 14.34 -0.17 -4.79
CA GLU A 49 13.73 -1.50 -4.73
C GLU A 49 13.34 -1.94 -6.15
N ILE A 50 14.00 -3.01 -6.61
CA ILE A 50 13.97 -3.52 -7.98
C ILE A 50 13.29 -4.88 -7.99
N PHE A 51 12.19 -4.99 -8.74
CA PHE A 51 11.47 -6.23 -8.95
C PHE A 51 12.01 -6.92 -10.20
N LEU A 52 12.44 -8.17 -10.02
CA LEU A 52 12.88 -9.09 -11.06
C LEU A 52 11.75 -10.10 -11.29
N MET A 53 11.38 -10.35 -12.53
CA MET A 53 10.31 -11.29 -12.86
C MET A 53 10.81 -12.38 -13.78
N VAL A 54 10.39 -13.62 -13.49
CA VAL A 54 10.62 -14.80 -14.32
C VAL A 54 9.29 -15.48 -14.63
N LYS A 55 9.27 -16.30 -15.67
CA LYS A 55 8.11 -17.16 -15.98
C LYS A 55 8.02 -18.34 -15.00
N HIS A 56 6.80 -18.74 -14.69
CA HIS A 56 6.51 -19.84 -13.76
C HIS A 56 7.20 -21.17 -14.10
N ASP A 57 7.33 -21.52 -15.38
CA ASP A 57 7.96 -22.77 -15.84
C ASP A 57 9.46 -22.84 -15.49
N LEU A 58 10.13 -21.69 -15.43
CA LEU A 58 11.53 -21.58 -15.03
C LEU A 58 11.70 -21.61 -13.51
N VAL A 59 10.69 -21.19 -12.73
CA VAL A 59 10.74 -21.18 -11.25
C VAL A 59 11.07 -22.56 -10.67
N LEU A 60 10.51 -23.62 -11.25
CA LEU A 60 10.72 -25.01 -10.79
C LEU A 60 12.15 -25.52 -11.05
N SER A 61 12.91 -24.84 -11.90
CA SER A 61 14.30 -25.17 -12.20
C SER A 61 15.29 -24.60 -11.17
N TYR A 62 14.90 -23.57 -10.40
CA TYR A 62 15.75 -22.92 -9.40
C TYR A 62 15.70 -23.59 -8.01
N LYS A 63 15.94 -24.90 -7.97
CA LYS A 63 15.93 -25.68 -6.71
C LYS A 63 16.97 -25.24 -5.68
N ASP A 64 18.02 -24.55 -6.13
CA ASP A 64 19.16 -24.13 -5.33
C ASP A 64 19.08 -22.68 -4.84
N LEU A 65 18.00 -21.93 -5.15
CA LEU A 65 17.79 -20.64 -4.50
C LEU A 65 17.29 -20.88 -3.06
N PRO A 66 18.10 -20.53 -2.04
CA PRO A 66 17.58 -20.47 -0.69
C PRO A 66 16.51 -19.35 -0.65
N TYR A 67 15.53 -19.47 0.24
CA TYR A 67 14.57 -18.40 0.58
C TYR A 67 13.32 -18.28 -0.31
N ARG A 68 12.39 -19.24 -0.18
CA ARG A 68 10.97 -18.87 -0.25
C ARG A 68 10.66 -17.95 0.93
N ASP A 69 10.78 -16.65 0.73
CA ASP A 69 10.46 -15.68 1.77
C ASP A 69 8.95 -15.53 1.86
N THR A 70 8.34 -16.41 2.66
CA THR A 70 6.88 -16.45 2.86
C THR A 70 6.31 -15.20 3.55
N LEU A 71 7.15 -14.25 3.99
CA LEU A 71 6.75 -13.12 4.85
C LEU A 71 7.42 -11.79 4.46
N LEU A 72 7.38 -11.41 3.19
CA LEU A 72 7.65 -10.01 2.80
C LEU A 72 6.38 -9.18 2.79
N GLU A 73 6.53 -7.86 3.01
CA GLU A 73 5.46 -6.86 3.01
C GLU A 73 4.60 -6.88 1.72
N PHE A 74 5.14 -7.41 0.62
CA PHE A 74 4.46 -7.55 -0.69
C PHE A 74 3.97 -8.96 -1.04
N GLY A 75 4.30 -9.98 -0.23
CA GLY A 75 3.91 -11.37 -0.47
C GLY A 75 4.47 -12.02 -1.75
N SER A 76 4.89 -13.28 -1.66
CA SER A 76 5.27 -14.15 -2.78
C SER A 76 6.54 -13.82 -3.59
N ALA A 77 7.53 -13.14 -3.00
CA ALA A 77 8.87 -13.14 -3.61
C ALA A 77 9.49 -14.54 -3.51
N LEU A 78 10.08 -15.00 -4.61
CA LEU A 78 10.84 -16.24 -4.69
C LEU A 78 12.22 -16.14 -4.06
N ALA A 79 12.79 -14.94 -4.02
CA ALA A 79 14.06 -14.62 -3.39
C ALA A 79 14.15 -13.11 -3.15
N SER A 80 14.98 -12.69 -2.20
CA SER A 80 15.30 -11.28 -2.00
C SER A 80 16.76 -11.11 -1.60
N GLU A 81 17.42 -10.09 -2.14
CA GLU A 81 18.82 -9.80 -1.90
C GLU A 81 19.00 -8.29 -1.73
N ASN A 82 19.86 -7.88 -0.81
CA ASN A 82 20.21 -6.48 -0.64
C ASN A 82 21.67 -6.28 -1.03
N HIS A 83 21.93 -5.41 -1.99
CA HIS A 83 23.28 -5.09 -2.43
C HIS A 83 23.46 -3.57 -2.56
N ASN A 84 24.42 -3.02 -1.81
CA ASN A 84 24.64 -1.57 -1.71
C ASN A 84 23.33 -0.81 -1.36
N ASN A 85 22.99 0.22 -2.15
CA ASN A 85 21.76 1.01 -2.07
C ASN A 85 20.66 0.42 -2.96
N SER A 86 20.56 -0.91 -3.09
CA SER A 86 19.48 -1.54 -3.85
C SER A 86 18.99 -2.82 -3.17
N SER A 87 17.69 -3.01 -3.18
CA SER A 87 16.99 -4.22 -2.76
C SER A 87 16.40 -4.88 -4.00
N PHE A 88 16.66 -6.16 -4.17
CA PHE A 88 16.24 -6.95 -5.31
C PHE A 88 15.23 -7.98 -4.83
N LYS A 89 14.07 -8.07 -5.50
CA LYS A 89 13.03 -9.05 -5.19
C LYS A 89 12.67 -9.81 -6.45
N LEU A 90 12.87 -11.13 -6.43
CA LEU A 90 12.55 -12.02 -7.54
C LEU A 90 11.10 -12.52 -7.40
N PHE A 91 10.31 -12.43 -8.46
CA PHE A 91 8.91 -12.85 -8.50
C PHE A 91 8.65 -13.85 -9.61
N ASP A 92 7.76 -14.79 -9.33
CA ASP A 92 7.02 -15.54 -10.32
C ASP A 92 5.97 -14.62 -10.95
N TYR A 93 6.05 -14.36 -12.25
CA TYR A 93 5.12 -13.47 -12.94
C TYR A 93 3.65 -13.92 -12.79
N GLU A 94 3.37 -15.19 -13.05
CA GLU A 94 2.03 -15.77 -12.93
C GLU A 94 1.56 -15.84 -11.47
N GLY A 95 2.50 -16.05 -10.54
CA GLY A 95 2.24 -15.97 -9.10
C GLY A 95 1.83 -14.56 -8.67
N LEU A 96 2.53 -13.54 -9.17
CA LEU A 96 2.26 -12.14 -8.89
C LEU A 96 0.88 -11.70 -9.40
N LEU A 97 0.51 -12.12 -10.62
CA LEU A 97 -0.83 -11.87 -11.17
C LEU A 97 -1.93 -12.41 -10.26
N LYS A 98 -1.80 -13.66 -9.80
CA LYS A 98 -2.77 -14.26 -8.86
C LYS A 98 -2.78 -13.56 -7.50
N TYR A 99 -1.65 -13.02 -7.08
CA TYR A 99 -1.57 -12.29 -5.82
C TYR A 99 -2.29 -10.94 -5.87
N LEU A 100 -2.25 -10.26 -7.03
CA LEU A 100 -3.00 -9.02 -7.27
C LEU A 100 -4.52 -9.23 -7.22
N ASP A 101 -5.01 -10.44 -7.54
CA ASP A 101 -6.43 -10.79 -7.39
C ASP A 101 -6.88 -10.91 -5.91
N LEU A 102 -5.96 -10.90 -4.95
CA LEU A 102 -6.29 -10.92 -3.54
C LEU A 102 -6.76 -9.53 -3.07
N SER A 103 -7.55 -9.50 -2.00
CA SER A 103 -8.04 -8.26 -1.37
C SER A 103 -7.51 -8.12 0.06
N ASN A 104 -6.18 -8.14 0.22
CA ASN A 104 -5.51 -7.99 1.51
C ASN A 104 -4.57 -6.77 1.48
N ARG A 105 -4.01 -6.37 2.64
CA ARG A 105 -3.16 -5.17 2.73
C ARG A 105 -2.02 -5.18 1.71
N SER A 106 -1.27 -6.26 1.65
CA SER A 106 -0.09 -6.41 0.80
C SER A 106 -0.43 -6.38 -0.69
N SER A 107 -1.59 -6.90 -1.11
CA SER A 107 -2.00 -6.82 -2.52
C SER A 107 -2.35 -5.39 -2.95
N PHE A 108 -2.93 -4.57 -2.07
CA PHE A 108 -3.16 -3.15 -2.35
C PHE A 108 -1.86 -2.35 -2.45
N GLU A 109 -0.93 -2.58 -1.51
CA GLU A 109 0.39 -1.94 -1.52
C GLU A 109 1.19 -2.34 -2.77
N LEU A 110 1.14 -3.62 -3.15
CA LEU A 110 1.74 -4.12 -4.38
C LEU A 110 1.10 -3.49 -5.62
N SER A 111 -0.24 -3.36 -5.65
CA SER A 111 -0.95 -2.73 -6.77
C SER A 111 -0.49 -1.29 -6.98
N TRP A 112 -0.36 -0.51 -5.89
CA TRP A 112 0.20 0.84 -5.95
C TRP A 112 1.64 0.83 -6.47
N SER A 113 2.50 -0.07 -5.96
CA SER A 113 3.90 -0.18 -6.38
C SER A 113 4.04 -0.51 -7.87
N ILE A 114 3.22 -1.41 -8.41
CA ILE A 114 3.24 -1.78 -9.83
C ILE A 114 2.78 -0.60 -10.70
N ILE A 115 1.65 0.02 -10.35
CA ILE A 115 1.07 1.13 -11.13
C ILE A 115 2.03 2.31 -11.24
N ASN A 116 2.79 2.58 -10.19
CA ASN A 116 3.71 3.71 -10.11
C ASN A 116 5.18 3.33 -10.41
N SER A 117 5.45 2.07 -10.73
CA SER A 117 6.81 1.61 -11.04
C SER A 117 7.34 2.16 -12.37
N THR A 118 8.67 2.18 -12.48
CA THR A 118 9.39 2.50 -13.71
C THR A 118 9.98 1.24 -14.33
N ILE A 119 9.72 1.00 -15.62
CA ILE A 119 10.28 -0.12 -16.37
C ILE A 119 11.76 0.13 -16.65
N ILE A 120 12.62 -0.83 -16.31
CA ILE A 120 14.00 -0.93 -16.82
C ILE A 120 14.02 -1.80 -18.08
N TYR A 121 13.35 -2.95 -17.99
CA TYR A 121 13.31 -3.97 -19.03
C TYR A 121 11.97 -4.70 -18.95
N ASP A 122 11.34 -4.99 -20.09
CA ASP A 122 10.08 -5.74 -20.11
C ASP A 122 9.93 -6.53 -21.41
N ALA A 123 10.43 -7.75 -21.40
CA ALA A 123 10.14 -8.71 -22.45
C ALA A 123 8.66 -9.09 -22.39
N PHE A 124 8.01 -9.10 -23.56
CA PHE A 124 6.62 -9.52 -23.72
C PHE A 124 5.56 -8.59 -23.11
N ASN A 125 5.91 -7.33 -22.78
CA ASN A 125 4.93 -6.33 -22.29
C ASN A 125 4.18 -6.80 -21.03
N GLN A 126 4.90 -7.46 -20.11
CA GLN A 126 4.34 -8.03 -18.88
C GLN A 126 3.93 -6.93 -17.89
N HIS A 127 4.61 -5.78 -17.90
CA HIS A 127 4.32 -4.66 -17.02
C HIS A 127 2.91 -4.10 -17.25
N GLU A 128 2.52 -3.88 -18.50
CA GLU A 128 1.17 -3.37 -18.81
C GLU A 128 0.08 -4.36 -18.41
N ASN A 129 0.31 -5.66 -18.55
CA ASN A 129 -0.62 -6.69 -18.07
C ASN A 129 -0.74 -6.65 -16.54
N LEU A 130 0.38 -6.55 -15.82
CA LEU A 130 0.37 -6.44 -14.36
C LEU A 130 -0.33 -5.16 -13.89
N LYS A 131 -0.08 -4.05 -14.56
CA LYS A 131 -0.73 -2.77 -14.28
C LYS A 131 -2.23 -2.86 -14.51
N HIS A 132 -2.66 -3.52 -15.59
CA HIS A 132 -4.08 -3.77 -15.83
C HIS A 132 -4.70 -4.62 -14.72
N SER A 133 -4.06 -5.72 -14.31
CA SER A 133 -4.51 -6.55 -13.18
C SER A 133 -4.53 -5.78 -11.86
N ALA A 134 -3.51 -4.99 -11.56
CA ALA A 134 -3.43 -4.15 -10.35
C ALA A 134 -4.53 -3.07 -10.27
N MET A 135 -5.08 -2.66 -11.42
CA MET A 135 -6.21 -1.72 -11.48
C MET A 135 -7.57 -2.42 -11.37
N GLN A 136 -7.61 -3.73 -11.57
CA GLN A 136 -8.83 -4.50 -11.44
C GLN A 136 -9.02 -4.91 -9.98
N ILE A 137 -10.22 -4.70 -9.46
CA ILE A 137 -10.62 -5.27 -8.20
C ILE A 137 -12.02 -5.82 -8.30
N ASN A 138 -12.22 -6.99 -7.69
CA ASN A 138 -13.55 -7.54 -7.53
C ASN A 138 -14.38 -6.61 -6.63
N GLU A 139 -15.43 -6.00 -7.18
CA GLU A 139 -16.23 -5.00 -6.48
C GLU A 139 -16.81 -5.52 -5.15
N SER A 140 -17.22 -6.80 -5.09
CA SER A 140 -17.77 -7.39 -3.87
C SER A 140 -16.72 -7.53 -2.77
N GLN A 141 -15.50 -7.93 -3.13
CA GLN A 141 -14.39 -8.05 -2.19
C GLN A 141 -13.91 -6.67 -1.74
N TYR A 142 -13.81 -5.73 -2.67
CA TYR A 142 -13.48 -4.34 -2.39
C TYR A 142 -14.46 -3.70 -1.40
N LYS A 143 -15.79 -3.82 -1.62
CA LYS A 143 -16.81 -3.35 -0.68
C LYS A 143 -16.63 -3.93 0.72
N ARG A 144 -16.29 -5.21 0.83
CA ARG A 144 -16.01 -5.88 2.12
C ARG A 144 -14.75 -5.31 2.78
N VAL A 145 -13.68 -5.05 2.04
CA VAL A 145 -12.46 -4.45 2.58
C VAL A 145 -12.74 -3.03 3.08
N VAL A 146 -13.37 -2.18 2.26
CA VAL A 146 -13.75 -0.81 2.64
C VAL A 146 -14.56 -0.85 3.93
N LYS A 147 -15.58 -1.72 4.02
CA LYS A 147 -16.38 -1.93 5.23
C LYS A 147 -15.51 -2.24 6.45
N ASN A 148 -14.54 -3.16 6.32
CA ASN A 148 -13.65 -3.52 7.43
C ASN A 148 -12.83 -2.33 7.93
N TYR A 149 -12.28 -1.50 7.03
CA TYR A 149 -11.53 -0.31 7.42
C TYR A 149 -12.41 0.68 8.23
N PHE A 150 -13.66 0.90 7.83
CA PHE A 150 -14.60 1.72 8.61
C PHE A 150 -14.81 1.16 10.02
N PHE A 151 -15.06 -0.15 10.14
CA PHE A 151 -15.23 -0.79 11.44
C PHE A 151 -13.98 -0.67 12.31
N THR A 152 -12.79 -0.87 11.73
CA THR A 152 -11.54 -0.73 12.46
C THR A 152 -11.35 0.70 12.97
N ILE A 153 -11.59 1.71 12.14
CA ILE A 153 -11.51 3.12 12.58
C ILE A 153 -12.48 3.38 13.74
N TYR A 154 -13.74 2.93 13.61
CA TYR A 154 -14.75 3.11 14.65
C TYR A 154 -14.36 2.43 15.98
N GLN A 155 -13.87 1.18 15.92
CA GLN A 155 -13.40 0.47 17.10
C GLN A 155 -12.24 1.20 17.78
N LEU A 156 -11.27 1.67 17.00
CA LEU A 156 -10.13 2.42 17.54
C LEU A 156 -10.56 3.76 18.16
N LEU A 157 -11.56 4.45 17.59
CA LEU A 157 -12.13 5.67 18.16
C LEU A 157 -12.83 5.44 19.50
N ASN A 158 -13.43 4.26 19.71
CA ASN A 158 -13.94 3.89 21.03
C ASN A 158 -12.79 3.54 21.99
N MET A 159 -11.80 2.77 21.54
CA MET A 159 -10.65 2.37 22.36
C MET A 159 -9.84 3.58 22.86
N ILE A 160 -9.61 4.60 22.03
CA ILE A 160 -8.84 5.79 22.43
C ILE A 160 -9.56 6.63 23.50
N LYS A 161 -10.88 6.51 23.64
CA LYS A 161 -11.66 7.16 24.70
C LYS A 161 -11.47 6.46 26.04
N GLU A 162 -11.30 5.14 26.04
CA GLU A 162 -11.25 4.30 27.23
C GLU A 162 -9.83 4.08 27.77
N GLU A 163 -8.82 3.93 26.91
CA GLU A 163 -7.45 3.57 27.32
C GLU A 163 -6.56 4.81 27.52
N SER A 164 -5.98 5.01 28.71
CA SER A 164 -5.10 6.16 29.01
C SER A 164 -3.67 6.00 28.49
N ASP A 165 -3.13 4.79 28.55
CA ASP A 165 -1.67 4.58 28.43
C ASP A 165 -1.22 4.34 26.98
N SER A 166 -2.16 4.01 26.10
CA SER A 166 -1.93 3.66 24.69
C SER A 166 -2.41 4.72 23.70
N LYS A 167 -2.93 5.87 24.16
CA LYS A 167 -3.64 6.85 23.31
C LYS A 167 -2.87 7.27 22.07
N ASN A 168 -1.56 7.49 22.20
CA ASN A 168 -0.75 7.92 21.06
C ASN A 168 -0.63 6.82 19.98
N PHE A 169 -0.45 5.57 20.39
CA PHE A 169 -0.38 4.45 19.43
C PHE A 169 -1.71 4.23 18.74
N ILE A 170 -2.82 4.29 19.50
CA ILE A 170 -4.17 4.17 18.95
C ILE A 170 -4.45 5.34 17.99
N LEU A 171 -4.05 6.56 18.33
CA LEU A 171 -4.18 7.74 17.45
C LEU A 171 -3.44 7.55 16.12
N GLN A 172 -2.18 7.11 16.18
CA GLN A 172 -1.39 6.83 14.99
C GLN A 172 -2.03 5.75 14.11
N GLU A 173 -2.59 4.72 14.72
CA GLU A 173 -3.32 3.68 13.99
C GLU A 173 -4.59 4.24 13.35
N ILE A 174 -5.41 5.01 14.08
CA ILE A 174 -6.61 5.67 13.53
C ILE A 174 -6.24 6.48 12.28
N ILE A 175 -5.23 7.35 12.39
CA ILE A 175 -4.81 8.21 11.29
C ILE A 175 -4.31 7.37 10.10
N THR A 176 -3.54 6.31 10.36
CA THR A 176 -3.04 5.40 9.31
C THR A 176 -4.20 4.70 8.58
N GLN A 177 -5.22 4.25 9.32
CA GLN A 177 -6.42 3.62 8.77
C GLN A 177 -7.24 4.62 7.93
N TYR A 178 -7.38 5.87 8.39
CA TYR A 178 -7.99 6.96 7.62
C TYR A 178 -7.27 7.19 6.28
N MET A 179 -5.94 7.30 6.31
CA MET A 179 -5.14 7.52 5.12
C MET A 179 -5.31 6.38 4.11
N ARG A 180 -5.20 5.12 4.57
CA ARG A 180 -5.40 3.93 3.71
C ARG A 180 -6.80 3.89 3.11
N LEU A 181 -7.82 4.10 3.93
CA LEU A 181 -9.22 4.09 3.50
C LEU A 181 -9.50 5.17 2.46
N SER A 182 -8.91 6.36 2.63
CA SER A 182 -9.06 7.46 1.67
C SER A 182 -8.47 7.11 0.30
N CYS A 183 -7.22 6.64 0.28
CA CYS A 183 -6.57 6.17 -0.94
C CYS A 183 -7.36 5.00 -1.58
N LEU A 184 -7.83 4.07 -0.75
CA LEU A 184 -8.61 2.92 -1.18
C LEU A 184 -9.93 3.36 -1.85
N ILE A 185 -10.66 4.33 -1.30
CA ILE A 185 -11.91 4.84 -1.88
C ILE A 185 -11.65 5.54 -3.22
N GLU A 186 -10.58 6.33 -3.30
CA GLU A 186 -10.31 7.15 -4.49
C GLU A 186 -9.70 6.34 -5.64
N TRP A 187 -8.77 5.45 -5.34
CA TRP A 187 -7.95 4.76 -6.35
C TRP A 187 -8.10 3.25 -6.34
N SER A 188 -8.78 2.66 -5.36
CA SER A 188 -8.93 1.20 -5.19
C SER A 188 -7.66 0.45 -4.75
N TYR A 189 -6.62 1.19 -4.42
CA TYR A 189 -5.37 0.70 -3.82
C TYR A 189 -4.81 1.79 -2.88
N PHE A 190 -3.83 1.45 -2.06
CA PHE A 190 -3.12 2.42 -1.24
C PHE A 190 -1.63 2.10 -1.24
N PRO A 191 -0.78 3.12 -1.10
CA PRO A 191 0.67 2.93 -1.03
C PRO A 191 1.15 2.21 0.25
N PRO A 192 2.38 1.66 0.23
CA PRO A 192 3.12 1.30 1.43
C PRO A 192 3.25 2.47 2.41
N MET A 193 3.48 2.15 3.70
CA MET A 193 3.51 3.15 4.78
C MET A 193 4.45 4.34 4.50
N LEU A 194 5.61 4.07 3.88
CA LEU A 194 6.61 5.09 3.53
C LEU A 194 6.11 6.20 2.58
N HIS A 195 5.08 5.91 1.80
CA HIS A 195 4.48 6.85 0.83
C HIS A 195 3.05 7.24 1.21
N LEU A 196 2.49 6.64 2.27
CA LEU A 196 1.08 6.77 2.59
C LEU A 196 0.64 8.20 2.83
N GLN A 197 1.42 8.98 3.59
CA GLN A 197 1.08 10.37 3.88
C GLN A 197 1.14 11.26 2.64
N SER A 198 2.20 11.14 1.81
CA SER A 198 2.34 11.98 0.62
C SER A 198 1.24 11.72 -0.40
N GLU A 199 0.88 10.46 -0.59
CA GLU A 199 -0.20 10.06 -1.49
C GLU A 199 -1.57 10.41 -0.91
N PHE A 200 -1.79 10.19 0.39
CA PHE A 200 -3.01 10.61 1.06
C PHE A 200 -3.30 12.08 0.83
N ASN A 201 -2.29 12.95 0.91
CA ASN A 201 -2.43 14.39 0.69
C ASN A 201 -2.97 14.76 -0.70
N LEU A 202 -2.90 13.85 -1.68
CA LEU A 202 -3.46 14.05 -3.02
C LEU A 202 -4.96 13.70 -3.09
N THR A 203 -5.46 12.90 -2.16
CA THR A 203 -6.87 12.49 -2.08
C THR A 203 -7.79 13.66 -1.71
N ALA A 204 -9.09 13.53 -1.98
CA ALA A 204 -10.09 14.51 -1.58
C ALA A 204 -10.10 14.74 -0.05
N LEU A 205 -9.96 13.67 0.74
CA LEU A 205 -9.90 13.76 2.20
C LEU A 205 -8.57 14.40 2.66
N GLY A 206 -7.45 14.01 2.06
CA GLY A 206 -6.14 14.57 2.41
C GLY A 206 -6.04 16.06 2.11
N LYS A 207 -6.57 16.52 0.97
CA LYS A 207 -6.64 17.96 0.67
C LYS A 207 -7.40 18.77 1.74
N LYS A 208 -8.36 18.14 2.43
CA LYS A 208 -9.15 18.76 3.49
C LYS A 208 -8.47 18.65 4.87
N PHE A 209 -7.85 17.52 5.17
CA PHE A 209 -7.46 17.16 6.55
C PHE A 209 -5.96 16.86 6.78
N ALA A 210 -5.11 16.85 5.76
CA ALA A 210 -3.68 16.54 5.91
C ALA A 210 -3.00 17.37 7.01
N GLY A 211 -3.19 18.70 6.99
CA GLY A 211 -2.60 19.56 8.02
C GLY A 211 -3.08 19.26 9.44
N TYR A 212 -4.31 18.77 9.61
CA TYR A 212 -4.81 18.33 10.92
C TYR A 212 -4.17 17.01 11.35
N PHE A 213 -4.04 16.05 10.43
CA PHE A 213 -3.34 14.79 10.73
C PHE A 213 -1.86 15.04 11.05
N ASP A 214 -1.19 15.94 10.34
CA ASP A 214 0.19 16.34 10.63
C ASP A 214 0.31 16.93 12.05
N ASN A 215 -0.62 17.80 12.44
CA ASN A 215 -0.67 18.37 13.79
C ASN A 215 -0.91 17.31 14.86
N LEU A 216 -1.84 16.37 14.62
CA LEU A 216 -2.15 15.29 15.55
C LEU A 216 -0.98 14.32 15.73
N LEU A 217 -0.29 13.97 14.64
CA LEU A 217 0.90 13.11 14.67
C LEU A 217 2.11 13.78 15.35
N ALA A 218 2.13 15.12 15.39
CA ALA A 218 3.14 15.90 16.08
C ALA A 218 2.88 16.10 17.59
N LEU A 219 1.72 15.67 18.11
CA LEU A 219 1.40 15.77 19.53
C LEU A 219 2.32 14.85 20.36
N ASP A 220 2.78 15.36 21.51
CA ASP A 220 3.44 14.53 22.51
C ASP A 220 2.41 13.61 23.20
N LYS A 221 2.86 12.47 23.72
CA LYS A 221 2.05 11.34 24.21
C LYS A 221 0.95 11.73 25.22
N THR A 222 1.13 12.84 25.94
CA THR A 222 0.21 13.32 27.00
C THR A 222 -0.84 14.33 26.51
N ASN A 223 -0.77 14.80 25.27
CA ASN A 223 -1.55 15.96 24.81
C ASN A 223 -2.80 15.61 23.98
N VAL A 224 -3.08 14.32 23.77
CA VAL A 224 -4.31 13.87 23.11
C VAL A 224 -5.50 14.05 24.07
N ASN A 225 -6.35 15.02 23.79
CA ASN A 225 -7.55 15.36 24.56
C ASN A 225 -8.85 14.95 23.83
N ALA A 226 -10.00 15.14 24.48
CA ALA A 226 -11.32 14.80 23.94
C ALA A 226 -11.65 15.56 22.63
N ASP A 227 -11.31 16.84 22.54
CA ASP A 227 -11.59 17.66 21.34
C ASP A 227 -10.94 17.08 20.08
N HIS A 228 -9.73 16.52 20.20
CA HIS A 228 -9.05 15.85 19.08
C HIS A 228 -9.80 14.58 18.65
N ILE A 229 -10.36 13.83 19.61
CA ILE A 229 -11.09 12.59 19.35
C ILE A 229 -12.45 12.91 18.70
N ASP A 230 -13.17 13.90 19.22
CA ASP A 230 -14.46 14.34 18.66
C ASP A 230 -14.30 14.86 17.22
N LEU A 231 -13.17 15.53 16.93
CA LEU A 231 -12.85 15.95 15.59
C LEU A 231 -12.61 14.75 14.65
N LEU A 232 -11.91 13.71 15.11
CA LEU A 232 -11.72 12.48 14.34
C LEU A 232 -13.04 11.73 14.11
N ASP A 233 -13.96 11.74 15.08
CA ASP A 233 -15.32 11.19 14.89
C ASP A 233 -16.05 11.94 13.77
N SER A 234 -15.94 13.28 13.72
CA SER A 234 -16.59 14.08 12.68
C SER A 234 -16.11 13.74 11.26
N TYR A 235 -14.86 13.27 11.10
CA TYR A 235 -14.29 12.92 9.81
C TYR A 235 -14.86 11.59 9.25
N LEU A 236 -15.43 10.73 10.10
CA LEU A 236 -16.15 9.53 9.64
C LEU A 236 -17.35 9.91 8.75
N VAL A 237 -18.01 11.03 9.05
CA VAL A 237 -19.17 11.51 8.29
C VAL A 237 -18.77 11.91 6.86
N ASP A 238 -17.62 12.59 6.71
CA ASP A 238 -17.08 12.93 5.38
C ASP A 238 -16.69 11.68 4.59
N LEU A 239 -16.06 10.71 5.25
CA LEU A 239 -15.74 9.42 4.65
C LEU A 239 -16.99 8.68 4.15
N VAL A 240 -18.06 8.68 4.94
CA VAL A 240 -19.36 8.12 4.53
C VAL A 240 -19.83 8.75 3.22
N SER A 241 -19.78 10.07 3.11
CA SER A 241 -20.17 10.80 1.89
C SER A 241 -19.34 10.36 0.68
N LEU A 242 -18.01 10.24 0.84
CA LEU A 242 -17.12 9.76 -0.23
C LEU A 242 -17.48 8.34 -0.68
N VAL A 243 -17.80 7.45 0.25
CA VAL A 243 -18.19 6.07 -0.09
C VAL A 243 -19.54 6.02 -0.80
N LYS A 244 -20.53 6.79 -0.33
CA LYS A 244 -21.85 6.92 -0.98
C LYS A 244 -21.70 7.39 -2.43
N ASN A 245 -20.77 8.32 -2.70
CA ASN A 245 -20.49 8.79 -4.05
C ASN A 245 -19.74 7.75 -4.91
N ARG A 246 -18.87 6.93 -4.29
CA ARG A 246 -18.08 5.91 -4.99
C ARG A 246 -18.92 4.70 -5.42
N PHE A 247 -19.83 4.24 -4.57
CA PHE A 247 -20.68 3.09 -4.86
C PHE A 247 -22.06 3.53 -5.36
N LYS A 248 -22.45 3.07 -6.55
CA LYS A 248 -23.75 3.39 -7.17
C LYS A 248 -24.94 2.94 -6.32
N GLU A 249 -24.78 1.82 -5.62
CA GLU A 249 -25.71 1.37 -4.59
C GLU A 249 -25.06 1.72 -3.25
N SER A 250 -25.71 2.59 -2.49
CA SER A 250 -25.25 2.94 -1.14
C SER A 250 -25.18 1.65 -0.33
N PRO A 251 -23.99 1.25 0.17
CA PRO A 251 -23.88 -0.04 0.85
C PRO A 251 -24.81 -0.05 2.07
N ASP A 252 -25.61 -1.10 2.24
CA ASP A 252 -26.66 -1.20 3.28
C ASP A 252 -26.14 -0.92 4.70
N TRP A 253 -24.85 -1.12 4.94
CA TRP A 253 -24.18 -0.84 6.22
C TRP A 253 -23.84 0.64 6.47
N ILE A 254 -24.00 1.50 5.46
CA ILE A 254 -23.84 2.97 5.51
C ILE A 254 -25.20 3.68 5.48
N VAL A 255 -26.31 2.97 5.26
CA VAL A 255 -27.64 3.56 5.12
C VAL A 255 -28.17 4.02 6.48
N GLU A 256 -28.87 5.14 6.57
CA GLU A 256 -29.64 5.56 7.74
C GLU A 256 -30.75 4.54 8.05
N SER A 257 -30.45 3.51 8.82
CA SER A 257 -31.42 2.60 9.42
C SER A 257 -30.95 2.34 10.84
N ASP A 258 -31.85 2.19 11.82
CA ASP A 258 -31.50 2.11 13.26
C ASP A 258 -30.38 1.10 13.59
N ASP A 259 -30.20 0.05 12.77
CA ASP A 259 -29.16 -0.99 12.91
C ASP A 259 -27.85 -0.76 12.12
N SER A 260 -27.66 0.38 11.46
CA SER A 260 -26.47 0.63 10.64
C SER A 260 -25.32 1.29 11.42
N ILE A 261 -24.11 1.18 10.88
CA ILE A 261 -22.97 1.92 11.45
C ILE A 261 -23.25 3.41 11.40
N TYR A 262 -23.94 3.89 10.36
CA TYR A 262 -24.30 5.29 10.24
C TYR A 262 -25.23 5.76 11.36
N SER A 263 -26.30 5.01 11.69
CA SER A 263 -27.20 5.38 12.79
C SER A 263 -26.48 5.34 14.14
N ILE A 264 -25.59 4.36 14.36
CA ILE A 264 -24.74 4.29 15.56
C ILE A 264 -23.81 5.51 15.66
N LEU A 265 -23.26 5.97 14.53
CA LEU A 265 -22.34 7.11 14.46
C LEU A 265 -23.04 8.48 14.54
N THR A 266 -24.24 8.65 13.99
CA THR A 266 -24.92 9.95 13.90
C THR A 266 -26.05 10.19 14.91
N ASN A 267 -26.58 9.13 15.55
CA ASN A 267 -27.65 9.25 16.55
C ASN A 267 -27.13 9.22 18.00
N SER A 268 -25.81 9.30 18.20
CA SER A 268 -25.20 9.48 19.52
C SER A 268 -25.40 10.93 20.00
N ASN A 269 -26.57 11.22 20.58
CA ASN A 269 -26.81 12.39 21.46
C ASN A 269 -26.62 11.98 22.92
#